data_AF-A0AAV5TDP5-F1
#
_entry.id   AF-A0AAV5TDP5-F1
#
_cell.length_a   1.000
_cell.length_b   1.000
_cell.length_c   1.000
_cell.angle_alpha   90.00
_cell.angle_beta   90.00
_cell.angle_gamma   90.00
#
_symmetry.space_group_name_H-M   'P 1'
#
loop_
_entity.id
_entity.type
_entity.pdbx_description
1 polymer ?
#
loop_
_entity_poly.entity_id
_entity_poly.type
_entity_poly.pdbx_seq_one_letter_code
_entity_poly.pdbx_strand_id
1 'polypeptide(L)'
;QEYKYGAVVFFADDDNAYDVRLFDKYIRRVKRLGMWGVSLAGAAVVEAPRVANNTIVGWDAAWKPERKFAIDLAGFAVNLKEIMRVPNEQFGLKASSTLKETLKIVILSERRSRTFGYLDNPKEVLAWHVRTKSAPTQAN
;
A
#
# COMPACT_ATOMS: atom_id res chain seq x y z
N GLN A 1 -24.29 3.75 -13.07
CA GLN A 1 -24.01 2.34 -13.38
C GLN A 1 -23.52 1.66 -12.11
N GLU A 2 -24.22 0.64 -11.63
CA GLU A 2 -23.83 -0.12 -10.44
C GLU A 2 -23.02 -1.34 -10.88
N TYR A 3 -21.70 -1.32 -10.64
CA TYR A 3 -20.82 -2.42 -11.06
C TYR A 3 -21.15 -3.70 -10.26
N LYS A 4 -21.65 -4.71 -10.99
CA LYS A 4 -22.16 -6.00 -10.48
C LYS A 4 -21.08 -6.88 -9.84
N TYR A 5 -19.80 -6.63 -10.16
CA TYR A 5 -18.64 -7.35 -9.63
C TYR A 5 -17.74 -6.38 -8.85
N GLY A 6 -17.30 -6.82 -7.67
CA GLY A 6 -16.33 -6.06 -6.88
C GLY A 6 -14.98 -6.03 -7.59
N ALA A 7 -14.50 -4.84 -7.93
CA ALA A 7 -13.17 -4.62 -8.48
C ALA A 7 -12.27 -3.93 -7.44
N VAL A 8 -10.99 -4.29 -7.46
CA VAL A 8 -9.96 -3.76 -6.57
C VAL A 8 -8.82 -3.24 -7.44
N VAL A 9 -8.33 -2.04 -7.12
CA VAL A 9 -7.17 -1.41 -7.74
C VAL A 9 -6.00 -1.56 -6.79
N PHE A 10 -4.91 -2.11 -7.32
CA PHE A 10 -3.64 -2.29 -6.64
C PHE A 10 -2.56 -1.58 -7.45
N PHE A 11 -1.69 -0.84 -6.77
CA PHE A 11 -0.58 -0.12 -7.41
C PHE A 11 0.68 -0.97 -7.26
N ALA A 12 1.12 -1.53 -8.39
CA ALA A 12 2.27 -2.41 -8.45
C ALA A 12 3.35 -1.78 -9.35
N ASP A 13 4.45 -1.34 -8.75
CA ASP A 13 5.62 -0.88 -9.50
C ASP A 13 6.26 -2.07 -10.23
N ASP A 14 6.98 -1.77 -11.32
CA ASP A 14 7.53 -2.76 -12.24
C ASP A 14 8.78 -3.47 -11.70
N ASP A 15 9.46 -2.89 -10.73
CA ASP A 15 10.67 -3.43 -10.10
C ASP A 15 10.41 -4.19 -8.79
N ASN A 16 9.20 -4.08 -8.23
CA ASN A 16 8.83 -4.76 -6.99
C ASN A 16 8.64 -6.27 -7.15
N ALA A 17 8.83 -7.01 -6.05
CA ALA A 17 8.57 -8.44 -6.00
C ALA A 17 7.28 -8.74 -5.22
N TYR A 18 6.46 -9.65 -5.74
CA TYR A 18 5.15 -9.98 -5.19
C TYR A 18 4.97 -11.49 -5.08
N ASP A 19 4.58 -11.96 -3.89
CA ASP A 19 4.11 -13.33 -3.72
C ASP A 19 2.69 -13.46 -4.29
N VAL A 20 2.42 -14.49 -5.10
CA VAL A 20 1.10 -14.72 -5.70
C VAL A 20 -0.03 -14.82 -4.66
N ARG A 21 0.29 -15.25 -3.43
CA ARG A 21 -0.64 -15.31 -2.30
C ARG A 21 -1.17 -13.92 -1.93
N LEU A 22 -0.44 -12.84 -2.20
CA LEU A 22 -0.90 -11.47 -1.98
C LEU A 22 -2.24 -11.21 -2.69
N PHE A 23 -2.34 -11.67 -3.93
CA PHE A 23 -3.51 -11.43 -4.77
C PHE A 23 -4.74 -12.19 -4.26
N ASP A 24 -4.57 -13.42 -3.80
CA ASP A 24 -5.67 -14.28 -3.32
C ASP A 24 -6.04 -14.02 -1.85
N LYS A 25 -5.04 -14.00 -0.97
CA LYS A 25 -5.25 -13.84 0.47
C LYS A 25 -5.66 -12.43 0.83
N TYR A 26 -5.10 -11.39 0.20
CA TYR A 26 -5.30 -10.00 0.62
C TYR A 26 -6.10 -9.19 -0.41
N ILE A 27 -5.56 -8.97 -1.62
CA ILE A 27 -6.11 -8.01 -2.60
C ILE A 27 -7.56 -8.33 -2.95
N ARG A 28 -7.89 -9.57 -3.34
CA ARG A 28 -9.27 -9.97 -3.70
C ARG A 28 -10.26 -9.86 -2.53
N ARG A 29 -9.76 -9.82 -1.29
CA ARG A 29 -10.59 -9.72 -0.07
C ARG A 29 -10.84 -8.26 0.36
N VAL A 30 -10.25 -7.28 -0.31
CA VAL A 30 -10.45 -5.86 -0.02
C VAL A 30 -11.88 -5.42 -0.33
N LYS A 31 -12.59 -4.94 0.70
CA LYS A 31 -13.95 -4.43 0.57
C LYS A 31 -14.01 -2.92 0.32
N ARG A 32 -13.07 -2.16 0.90
CA ARG A 32 -12.95 -0.70 0.72
C ARG A 32 -11.50 -0.26 0.61
N LEU A 33 -10.72 -0.43 1.68
CA LEU A 33 -9.29 -0.18 1.72
C LEU A 33 -8.62 -1.36 2.44
N GLY A 34 -7.61 -1.95 1.82
CA GLY A 34 -6.81 -3.03 2.38
C GLY A 34 -5.37 -2.58 2.56
N MET A 35 -4.73 -2.94 3.67
CA MET A 35 -3.35 -2.56 3.97
C MET A 35 -2.58 -3.74 4.56
N TRP A 36 -1.30 -3.86 4.24
CA TRP A 36 -0.40 -4.93 4.71
C TRP A 36 1.03 -4.42 4.85
N GLY A 37 1.91 -5.26 5.40
CA GLY A 37 3.34 -4.94 5.48
C GLY A 37 4.07 -5.14 4.15
N VAL A 38 5.00 -4.24 3.85
CA VAL A 38 5.95 -4.32 2.73
C VAL A 38 7.35 -4.39 3.31
N SER A 39 8.17 -5.34 2.86
CA SER A 39 9.56 -5.41 3.28
C SER A 39 10.47 -4.66 2.31
N LEU A 40 11.64 -4.24 2.78
CA LEU A 40 12.65 -3.49 2.02
C LEU A 40 12.17 -2.11 1.53
N ALA A 41 11.06 -1.60 2.06
CA ALA A 41 10.60 -0.24 1.80
C ALA A 41 11.45 0.77 2.59
N GLY A 42 12.21 1.61 1.88
CA GLY A 42 13.10 2.61 2.47
C GLY A 42 14.29 2.01 3.24
N ALA A 43 14.58 2.56 4.43
CA ALA A 43 15.65 2.08 5.31
C ALA A 43 15.16 1.04 6.36
N ALA A 44 13.86 0.72 6.35
CA ALA A 44 13.27 -0.24 7.28
C ALA A 44 13.35 -1.66 6.72
N VAL A 45 13.54 -2.65 7.60
CA VAL A 45 13.40 -4.07 7.23
C VAL A 45 11.95 -4.36 6.80
N VAL A 46 10.98 -3.72 7.44
CA VAL A 46 9.55 -3.80 7.12
C VAL A 46 8.89 -2.44 7.37
N GLU A 47 8.11 -1.97 6.40
CA GLU A 47 7.09 -0.93 6.58
C GLU A 47 5.71 -1.57 6.76
N ALA A 48 5.07 -1.39 7.92
CA ALA A 48 3.78 -2.04 8.21
C ALA A 48 2.87 -1.21 9.13
N PRO A 49 1.54 -1.36 9.01
CA PRO A 49 0.61 -0.79 9.98
C PRO A 49 0.78 -1.46 11.36
N ARG A 50 0.83 -0.65 12.42
CA ARG A 50 0.62 -1.10 13.79
C ARG A 50 -0.86 -1.11 14.10
N VAL A 51 -1.37 -2.26 14.51
CA VAL A 51 -2.80 -2.49 14.71
C VAL A 51 -3.05 -2.84 16.17
N ALA A 52 -3.96 -2.12 16.81
CA ALA A 52 -4.51 -2.47 18.12
C ALA A 52 -6.05 -2.42 18.02
N ASN A 53 -6.73 -3.44 18.53
CA ASN A 53 -8.20 -3.54 18.48
C ASN A 53 -8.78 -3.32 17.07
N ASN A 54 -8.20 -3.97 16.06
CA ASN A 54 -8.57 -3.82 14.63
C ASN A 54 -8.47 -2.38 14.09
N THR A 55 -7.76 -1.48 14.79
CA THR A 55 -7.58 -0.08 14.40
C THR A 55 -6.10 0.19 14.20
N ILE A 56 -5.76 0.94 13.15
CA ILE A 56 -4.37 1.37 12.92
C ILE A 56 -4.04 2.44 13.97
N VAL A 57 -3.07 2.15 14.83
CA VAL A 57 -2.60 3.04 15.90
C VAL A 57 -1.26 3.70 15.59
N GLY A 58 -0.62 3.31 14.48
CA GLY A 58 0.61 3.91 13.99
C GLY A 58 1.26 3.08 12.88
N TRP A 59 2.52 3.37 12.60
CA TRP A 59 3.29 2.73 11.54
C TRP A 59 4.63 2.24 12.09
N ASP A 60 5.03 1.05 11.69
CA ASP A 60 6.41 0.57 11.76
C ASP A 60 7.07 1.04 10.46
N ALA A 61 7.71 2.20 10.44
CA ALA A 61 8.38 2.74 9.25
C ALA A 61 9.63 3.52 9.66
N ALA A 62 10.72 3.41 8.90
CA ALA A 62 11.96 4.14 9.18
C ALA A 62 11.93 5.58 8.64
N TRP A 63 11.22 5.80 7.54
CA TRP A 63 11.13 7.11 6.89
C TRP A 63 9.81 7.82 7.22
N LYS A 64 9.93 8.94 7.94
CA LYS A 64 8.82 9.81 8.36
C LYS A 64 7.62 9.01 8.90
N PRO A 65 7.77 8.24 9.99
CA PRO A 65 6.68 7.45 10.59
C PRO A 65 5.52 8.29 11.10
N GLU A 66 5.74 9.60 11.34
CA GLU A 66 4.73 10.58 11.72
C GLU A 66 3.75 10.94 10.58
N ARG A 67 4.01 10.47 9.36
CA ARG A 67 3.04 10.59 8.27
C ARG A 67 1.74 9.90 8.67
N LYS A 68 0.63 10.52 8.28
CA LYS A 68 -0.71 9.94 8.49
C LYS A 68 -0.78 8.51 7.95
N PHE A 69 -0.16 8.27 6.79
CA PHE A 69 0.04 6.94 6.23
C PHE A 69 1.50 6.77 5.84
N ALA A 70 2.30 6.20 6.75
CA ALA A 70 3.68 5.83 6.46
C ALA A 70 3.72 4.40 5.89
N ILE A 71 3.27 4.26 4.64
CA ILE A 71 3.24 3.01 3.91
C ILE A 71 3.59 3.24 2.44
N ASP A 72 4.30 2.27 1.86
CA ASP A 72 4.61 2.19 0.43
C ASP A 72 3.35 1.98 -0.44
N LEU A 73 3.42 2.36 -1.73
CA LEU A 73 2.32 2.17 -2.69
C LEU A 73 1.95 0.69 -2.87
N ALA A 74 2.93 -0.22 -2.77
CA ALA A 74 2.72 -1.67 -2.79
C ALA A 74 2.05 -2.22 -1.52
N GLY A 75 1.88 -1.39 -0.48
CA GLY A 75 1.35 -1.80 0.82
C GLY A 75 -0.16 -1.70 0.96
N PHE A 76 -0.88 -1.22 -0.06
CA PHE A 76 -2.33 -1.10 0.01
C PHE A 76 -3.03 -1.37 -1.33
N ALA A 77 -4.31 -1.71 -1.24
CA ALA A 77 -5.22 -1.73 -2.38
C ALA A 77 -6.56 -1.12 -2.00
N VAL A 78 -7.26 -0.59 -3.00
CA VAL A 78 -8.52 0.14 -2.80
C VAL A 78 -9.61 -0.43 -3.70
N ASN A 79 -10.84 -0.51 -3.19
CA ASN A 79 -11.98 -0.91 -3.99
C ASN A 79 -12.27 0.17 -5.03
N LEU A 80 -12.52 -0.24 -6.29
CA LEU A 80 -12.81 0.68 -7.38
C LEU A 80 -13.99 1.63 -7.06
N LYS A 81 -14.99 1.16 -6.30
CA LYS A 81 -16.12 2.00 -5.88
C LYS A 81 -15.70 3.21 -5.03
N GLU A 82 -14.62 3.10 -4.25
CA GLU A 82 -14.10 4.22 -3.49
C GLU A 82 -13.37 5.22 -4.42
N ILE A 83 -12.68 4.74 -5.47
CA ILE A 83 -12.05 5.62 -6.50
C ILE A 83 -13.12 6.42 -7.22
N MET A 84 -14.18 5.74 -7.64
CA MET A 84 -15.27 6.36 -8.38
C MET A 84 -16.10 7.37 -7.56
N ARG A 85 -15.97 7.38 -6.22
CA ARG A 85 -16.62 8.41 -5.37
C ARG A 85 -15.92 9.76 -5.42
N VAL A 86 -14.67 9.79 -5.89
CA VAL A 86 -13.84 10.99 -5.97
C VAL A 86 -13.30 11.17 -7.40
N PRO A 87 -14.19 11.24 -8.42
CA PRO A 87 -13.79 11.17 -9.84
C PRO A 87 -12.93 12.35 -10.29
N ASN A 88 -12.95 13.48 -9.57
CA ASN A 88 -12.18 14.69 -9.88
C ASN A 88 -10.88 14.79 -9.08
N GLU A 89 -10.58 13.82 -8.21
CA GLU A 89 -9.33 13.80 -7.46
C GLU A 89 -8.27 13.07 -8.28
N GLN A 90 -7.45 13.84 -8.99
CA GLN A 90 -6.26 13.31 -9.64
C GLN A 90 -5.18 13.01 -8.59
N PHE A 91 -4.29 12.06 -8.90
CA PHE A 91 -3.01 11.90 -8.20
C PHE A 91 -2.33 13.27 -8.18
N GLY A 92 -2.33 13.93 -7.03
CA GLY A 92 -1.87 15.31 -6.90
C GLY A 92 -0.37 15.41 -7.07
N LEU A 93 0.11 15.48 -8.32
CA LEU A 93 1.52 15.73 -8.65
C LEU A 93 2.05 17.06 -8.06
N LYS A 94 1.13 17.98 -7.71
CA LYS A 94 1.42 19.28 -7.09
C LYS A 94 1.47 19.26 -5.55
N ALA A 95 1.23 18.13 -4.90
CA ALA A 95 1.40 18.06 -3.45
C ALA A 95 2.90 18.04 -3.09
N SER A 96 3.26 18.70 -1.98
CA SER A 96 4.63 18.67 -1.45
C SER A 96 5.10 17.22 -1.30
N SER A 97 6.41 16.98 -1.46
CA SER A 97 7.05 15.65 -1.51
C SER A 97 6.60 14.65 -0.43
N THR A 98 6.10 15.13 0.71
CA THR A 98 5.64 14.34 1.85
C THR A 98 4.22 13.76 1.68
N LEU A 99 3.38 14.31 0.80
CA LEU A 99 1.99 13.88 0.56
C LEU A 99 1.82 13.08 -0.74
N LYS A 100 2.89 12.93 -1.55
CA LYS A 100 2.83 12.33 -2.90
C LYS A 100 2.48 10.83 -2.88
N GLU A 101 2.83 10.12 -1.80
CA GLU A 101 2.63 8.67 -1.68
C GLU A 101 1.27 8.31 -1.09
N THR A 102 0.71 9.17 -0.24
CA THR A 102 -0.57 8.90 0.41
C THR A 102 -1.71 9.47 -0.39
N LEU A 103 -2.40 8.60 -1.13
CA LEU A 103 -3.57 9.00 -1.91
C LEU A 103 -4.67 9.54 -1.00
N LYS A 104 -5.27 10.68 -1.38
CA LYS A 104 -6.43 11.27 -0.68
C LYS A 104 -7.57 10.28 -0.49
N ILE A 105 -7.71 9.31 -1.41
CA ILE A 105 -8.66 8.22 -1.27
C ILE A 105 -8.37 7.27 -0.09
N VAL A 106 -7.09 7.02 0.21
CA VAL A 106 -6.67 6.23 1.36
C VAL A 106 -7.09 6.96 2.64
N ILE A 107 -6.88 8.27 2.68
CA ILE A 107 -7.34 9.14 3.78
C ILE A 107 -8.86 9.07 3.96
N LEU A 108 -9.63 9.16 2.88
CA LEU A 108 -11.10 9.13 2.94
C LEU A 108 -11.67 7.75 3.30
N SER A 109 -10.92 6.68 3.01
CA SER A 109 -11.36 5.29 3.23
C SER A 109 -10.85 4.68 4.54
N GLU A 110 -10.02 5.40 5.29
CA GLU A 110 -9.33 4.97 6.53
C GLU A 110 -10.25 4.34 7.56
N ARG A 111 -11.39 4.98 7.86
CA ARG A 111 -12.34 4.54 8.90
C ARG A 111 -12.96 3.17 8.63
N ARG A 112 -12.81 2.66 7.40
CA ARG A 112 -13.30 1.34 6.99
C ARG A 112 -12.19 0.53 6.32
N SER A 113 -10.94 0.81 6.69
CA SER A 113 -9.78 0.05 6.28
C SER A 113 -9.77 -1.33 6.96
N ARG A 114 -9.13 -2.28 6.29
CA ARG A 114 -8.84 -3.61 6.82
C ARG A 114 -7.34 -3.87 6.67
N THR A 115 -6.72 -4.28 7.76
CA THR A 115 -5.32 -4.69 7.77
C THR A 115 -5.20 -6.20 7.59
N PHE A 116 -4.16 -6.63 6.88
CA PHE A 116 -3.83 -8.03 6.57
C PHE A 116 -2.40 -8.34 7.02
N GLY A 117 -2.10 -9.63 7.26
CA GLY A 117 -0.75 -10.11 7.60
C GLY A 117 -0.19 -9.67 8.96
N TYR A 118 -0.97 -8.96 9.79
CA TYR A 118 -0.51 -8.40 11.06
C TYR A 118 -0.68 -9.33 12.26
N LEU A 119 -1.44 -10.43 12.13
CA LEU A 119 -1.73 -11.38 13.21
C LEU A 119 -0.69 -12.51 13.31
N ASP A 120 0.13 -12.70 12.28
CA ASP A 120 1.15 -13.74 12.26
C ASP A 120 2.39 -13.29 13.06
N ASN A 121 3.09 -14.25 13.68
CA ASN A 121 4.36 -14.00 14.36
C ASN A 121 5.43 -15.00 13.88
N PRO A 122 6.42 -14.57 13.05
CA PRO A 122 6.61 -13.21 12.54
C PRO A 122 5.50 -12.77 11.57
N LYS A 123 5.32 -11.44 11.42
CA LYS A 123 4.31 -10.86 10.52
C LYS A 123 4.50 -11.38 9.09
N GLU A 124 3.41 -11.73 8.41
CA GLU A 124 3.47 -12.22 7.02
C GLU A 124 3.77 -11.04 6.08
N VAL A 125 4.82 -11.20 5.27
CA VAL A 125 5.22 -10.25 4.22
C VAL A 125 5.03 -10.93 2.88
N LEU A 126 4.22 -10.32 2.01
CA LEU A 126 3.92 -10.84 0.67
C LEU A 126 4.29 -9.87 -0.46
N ALA A 127 4.88 -8.73 -0.13
CA ALA A 127 5.37 -7.72 -1.07
C ALA A 127 6.72 -7.17 -0.60
N TRP A 128 7.63 -6.97 -1.55
CA TRP A 128 8.97 -6.41 -1.31
C TRP A 128 9.25 -5.26 -2.26
N HIS A 129 9.67 -4.13 -1.70
CA HIS A 129 10.13 -2.98 -2.47
C HIS A 129 11.60 -3.18 -2.86
N VAL A 130 11.84 -3.96 -3.92
CA VAL A 130 13.19 -4.24 -4.42
C VAL A 130 13.50 -3.33 -5.60
N ARG A 131 14.78 -3.01 -5.80
CA ARG A 131 15.23 -2.20 -6.93
C ARG A 131 16.21 -2.98 -7.78
N THR A 132 15.99 -2.96 -9.08
CA THR A 132 16.95 -3.49 -10.04
C THR A 132 18.15 -2.54 -10.12
N LYS A 133 19.36 -3.07 -9.94
CA LYS A 133 20.58 -2.27 -10.21
C LYS A 133 20.71 -2.09 -11.72
N SER A 134 21.02 -0.86 -12.15
CA SER A 134 21.38 -0.58 -13.54
C SER A 134 22.52 -1.50 -13.97
N ALA A 135 22.44 -2.03 -15.20
CA ALA A 135 23.56 -2.76 -15.78
C ALA A 135 24.81 -1.86 -15.78
N PRO A 136 26.00 -2.39 -15.44
CA PRO A 136 27.22 -1.62 -15.59
C PRO A 136 27.35 -1.22 -17.07
N THR A 137 27.45 0.08 -17.31
CA THR A 137 27.74 0.61 -18.64
C THR A 137 29.06 0.00 -19.09
N GLN A 138 29.06 -0.84 -20.14
CA GLN A 138 30.30 -1.18 -20.81
C GLN A 138 30.81 0.12 -21.44
N ALA A 139 31.88 0.67 -20.88
CA ALA A 139 32.62 1.76 -21.50
C ALA A 139 33.24 1.20 -22.78
N ASN A 140 32.74 1.66 -23.93
CA ASN A 140 33.42 1.53 -25.22
C ASN A 140 34.48 2.62 -25.34
#